data_AF-A0A0N0DU62-F1
#
_entry.id   AF-A0A0N0DU62-F1
#
_cell.length_a   1.000
_cell.length_b   1.000
_cell.length_c   1.000
_cell.angle_alpha   90.00
_cell.angle_beta   90.00
_cell.angle_gamma   90.00
#
_symmetry.space_group_name_H-M   'P 1'
#
loop_
_entity.id
_entity.type
_entity.pdbx_description
1 polymer ?
#
loop_
_entity_poly.entity_id
_entity_poly.type
_entity_poly.pdbx_seq_one_letter_code
_entity_poly.pdbx_strand_id
1 'polypeptide(L)'
;MGKNPPKWLPGERVKETILLQRKSVEQLRADRVLRRDKLQERRERHKNKLDAKRKRKLATKKFINAQTILKHAQRKEHQGRKFQKLGERTEGQRRRSKQENYINKLKKSPVKLVVRAKGSQIPPEVAAAFRKLGLEKIYSARLICLTPRTHKMIRQLTPFCIVGVPDRAQLESLLRTRGSLYNEETQTKRFISGNLLLEQALGQYNILCIEDLVETIATRSEHVETVLHHIAPFDFHPPRQLFVERHRSVHQKLEIVNKDSFAAYLADQLKLTAKKERRASAAAKKEKRATGKRKAAA
;
A
#
# COMPACT_ATOMS: atom_id res chain seq x y z
N MET A 1 52.59 -18.61 11.79
CA MET A 1 53.31 -17.59 11.00
C MET A 1 52.76 -16.20 11.36
N GLY A 2 53.12 -15.67 12.53
CA GLY A 2 52.71 -14.32 12.96
C GLY A 2 53.67 -13.28 12.41
N LYS A 3 53.17 -12.20 11.80
CA LYS A 3 54.02 -11.14 11.23
C LYS A 3 54.75 -10.39 12.34
N ASN A 4 56.04 -10.14 12.15
CA ASN A 4 56.87 -9.39 13.09
C ASN A 4 56.49 -7.90 13.12
N PRO A 5 56.62 -7.23 14.27
CA PRO A 5 56.35 -5.80 14.41
C PRO A 5 57.39 -4.92 13.65
N PRO A 6 57.04 -3.65 13.35
CA PRO A 6 57.83 -2.77 12.48
C PRO A 6 59.20 -2.37 13.06
N LYS A 7 60.13 -2.10 12.13
CA LYS A 7 61.58 -2.18 12.30
C LYS A 7 62.26 -1.01 13.05
N TRP A 8 61.51 0.02 13.48
CA TRP A 8 62.08 1.31 13.92
C TRP A 8 62.17 1.53 15.43
N LEU A 9 61.90 0.51 16.27
CA LEU A 9 62.07 0.60 17.73
C LEU A 9 63.53 0.29 18.13
N PRO A 10 64.28 1.21 18.77
CA PRO A 10 65.63 0.95 19.25
C PRO A 10 65.62 0.33 20.66
N GLY A 11 66.21 -0.87 20.80
CA GLY A 11 66.39 -1.60 22.06
C GLY A 11 66.57 -3.11 21.84
N GLU A 12 67.43 -3.76 22.64
CA GLU A 12 67.57 -5.22 22.64
C GLU A 12 66.21 -5.87 22.92
N ARG A 13 65.83 -6.85 22.08
CA ARG A 13 64.53 -7.51 22.16
C ARG A 13 64.52 -8.48 23.34
N VAL A 14 64.34 -7.95 24.55
CA VAL A 14 64.15 -8.76 25.75
C VAL A 14 62.95 -9.66 25.50
N LYS A 15 63.13 -10.99 25.59
CA LYS A 15 62.02 -11.95 25.56
C LYS A 15 61.05 -11.53 26.66
N GLU A 16 59.90 -11.00 26.28
CA GLU A 16 58.85 -10.64 27.24
C GLU A 16 58.68 -11.81 28.20
N THR A 17 59.01 -11.58 29.46
CA THR A 17 58.92 -12.61 30.50
C THR A 17 57.51 -13.20 30.42
N ILE A 18 57.39 -14.53 30.53
CA ILE A 18 56.14 -15.30 30.38
C ILE A 18 54.96 -14.66 31.15
N LEU A 19 55.26 -13.91 32.21
CA LEU A 19 54.33 -13.10 33.01
C LEU A 19 53.61 -11.98 32.22
N LEU A 20 54.28 -11.23 31.34
CA LEU A 20 53.67 -10.19 30.50
C LEU A 20 52.70 -10.79 29.47
N GLN A 21 53.07 -11.93 28.88
CA GLN A 21 52.22 -12.69 27.95
C GLN A 21 51.00 -13.31 28.66
N ARG A 22 51.14 -13.74 29.91
CA ARG A 22 50.01 -14.20 30.72
C ARG A 22 49.04 -13.07 31.04
N LYS A 23 49.54 -11.89 31.46
CA LYS A 23 48.72 -10.71 31.73
C LYS A 23 47.94 -10.24 30.49
N SER A 24 48.54 -10.25 29.30
CA SER A 24 47.85 -9.87 28.06
C SER A 24 46.78 -10.90 27.65
N VAL A 25 47.04 -12.20 27.82
CA VAL A 25 46.04 -13.26 27.57
C VAL A 25 44.88 -13.19 28.58
N GLU A 26 45.16 -12.89 29.85
CA GLU A 26 44.14 -12.67 30.88
C GLU A 26 43.27 -11.44 30.57
N GLN A 27 43.88 -10.33 30.14
CA GLN A 27 43.16 -9.15 29.68
C GLN A 27 42.27 -9.45 28.47
N LEU A 28 42.76 -10.20 27.48
CA LEU A 28 41.96 -10.61 26.31
C LEU A 28 40.80 -11.55 26.69
N ARG A 29 41.00 -12.42 27.68
CA ARG A 29 39.94 -13.28 28.24
C ARG A 29 38.89 -12.44 28.97
N ALA A 30 39.31 -11.49 29.80
CA ALA A 30 38.43 -10.56 30.51
C ALA A 30 37.61 -9.73 29.51
N ASP A 31 38.24 -9.15 28.50
CA ASP A 31 37.57 -8.40 27.43
C ASP A 31 36.54 -9.25 26.67
N ARG A 32 36.85 -10.52 26.41
CA ARG A 32 35.94 -11.44 25.72
C ARG A 32 34.70 -11.74 26.58
N VAL A 33 34.88 -11.93 27.88
CA VAL A 33 33.77 -12.12 28.84
C VAL A 33 32.93 -10.85 28.93
N LEU A 34 33.55 -9.68 29.10
CA LEU A 34 32.85 -8.39 29.14
C LEU A 34 32.04 -8.10 27.86
N ARG A 35 32.56 -8.46 26.68
CA ARG A 35 31.82 -8.34 25.41
C ARG A 35 30.61 -9.28 25.36
N ARG A 36 30.74 -10.51 25.87
CA ARG A 36 29.64 -11.48 25.96
C ARG A 36 28.56 -10.99 26.91
N ASP A 37 28.94 -10.48 28.07
CA ASP A 37 28.02 -9.96 29.10
C ASP A 37 27.28 -8.71 28.58
N LYS A 38 27.98 -7.77 27.94
CA LYS A 38 27.35 -6.61 27.27
C LYS A 38 26.34 -7.03 26.19
N LEU A 39 26.61 -8.10 25.46
CA LEU A 39 25.71 -8.60 24.41
C LEU A 39 24.49 -9.31 25.01
N GLN A 40 24.67 -10.07 26.11
CA GLN A 40 23.58 -10.65 26.90
C GLN A 40 22.71 -9.54 27.50
N GLU A 41 23.30 -8.52 28.12
CA GLU A 41 22.60 -7.39 28.68
C GLU A 41 21.77 -6.64 27.62
N ARG A 42 22.32 -6.43 26.41
CA ARG A 42 21.55 -5.85 25.28
C ARG A 42 20.35 -6.72 24.88
N ARG A 43 20.50 -8.05 24.86
CA ARG A 43 19.40 -9.00 24.57
C ARG A 43 18.34 -8.96 25.66
N GLU A 44 18.74 -8.94 26.93
CA GLU A 44 17.83 -8.86 28.08
C GLU A 44 17.09 -7.54 28.12
N ARG A 45 17.76 -6.41 27.92
CA ARG A 45 17.12 -5.08 27.79
C ARG A 45 16.09 -5.07 26.66
N HIS A 46 16.41 -5.67 25.50
CA HIS A 46 15.47 -5.79 24.38
C HIS A 46 14.26 -6.67 24.74
N LYS A 47 14.48 -7.82 25.37
CA LYS A 47 13.43 -8.73 25.85
C LYS A 47 12.53 -8.03 26.88
N ASN A 48 13.10 -7.39 27.89
CA ASN A 48 12.38 -6.63 28.91
C ASN A 48 11.56 -5.50 28.30
N LYS A 49 12.08 -4.80 27.28
CA LYS A 49 11.35 -3.77 26.53
C LYS A 49 10.17 -4.35 25.76
N LEU A 50 10.33 -5.52 25.13
CA LEU A 50 9.24 -6.21 24.44
C LEU A 50 8.16 -6.70 25.42
N ASP A 51 8.57 -7.26 26.55
CA ASP A 51 7.65 -7.76 27.58
C ASP A 51 6.91 -6.63 28.30
N ALA A 52 7.59 -5.51 28.58
CA ALA A 52 6.94 -4.30 29.08
C ALA A 52 5.91 -3.75 28.07
N LYS A 53 6.23 -3.74 26.77
CA LYS A 53 5.27 -3.39 25.71
C LYS A 53 4.08 -4.35 25.66
N ARG A 54 4.29 -5.66 25.84
CA ARG A 54 3.22 -6.67 25.90
C ARG A 54 2.32 -6.48 27.11
N LYS A 55 2.90 -6.30 28.30
CA LYS A 55 2.17 -6.03 29.56
C LYS A 55 1.34 -4.75 29.45
N ARG A 56 1.92 -3.65 28.95
CA ARG A 56 1.19 -2.40 28.68
C ARG A 56 0.03 -2.61 27.72
N LYS A 57 0.25 -3.32 26.60
CA LYS A 57 -0.82 -3.64 25.64
C LYS A 57 -1.94 -4.44 26.30
N LEU A 58 -1.62 -5.47 27.09
CA LEU A 58 -2.61 -6.27 27.81
C LEU A 58 -3.42 -5.45 28.81
N ALA A 59 -2.76 -4.61 29.61
CA ALA A 59 -3.43 -3.71 30.56
C ALA A 59 -4.32 -2.67 29.85
N THR A 60 -3.92 -2.19 28.66
CA THR A 60 -4.72 -1.25 27.86
C THR A 60 -5.84 -1.89 27.04
N LYS A 61 -5.94 -3.24 26.99
CA LYS A 61 -7.03 -3.90 26.27
C LYS A 61 -8.32 -3.67 27.05
N LYS A 62 -9.15 -2.77 26.54
CA LYS A 62 -10.50 -2.55 27.06
C LYS A 62 -11.27 -3.87 26.99
N PHE A 63 -12.02 -4.16 28.05
CA PHE A 63 -12.96 -5.28 28.06
C PHE A 63 -13.94 -5.12 26.89
N ILE A 64 -14.08 -6.16 26.08
CA ILE A 64 -14.96 -6.18 24.92
C ILE A 64 -16.27 -6.82 25.37
N ASN A 65 -17.35 -6.03 25.43
CA ASN A 65 -18.67 -6.52 25.82
C ASN A 65 -19.14 -7.64 24.84
N ALA A 66 -19.73 -8.72 25.37
CA ALA A 66 -20.29 -9.83 24.58
C ALA A 66 -21.21 -9.36 23.45
N GLN A 67 -22.01 -8.31 23.67
CA GLN A 67 -22.87 -7.71 22.63
C GLN A 67 -22.07 -7.19 21.42
N THR A 68 -20.87 -6.65 21.65
CA THR A 68 -20.02 -6.15 20.56
C THR A 68 -19.41 -7.29 19.75
N ILE A 69 -19.07 -8.41 20.41
CA ILE A 69 -18.60 -9.63 19.74
C ILE A 69 -19.70 -10.19 18.84
N LEU A 70 -20.94 -10.28 19.36
CA LEU A 70 -22.10 -10.73 18.58
C LEU A 70 -22.36 -9.82 17.37
N LYS A 71 -22.38 -8.50 17.56
CA LYS A 71 -22.54 -7.53 16.46
C LYS A 71 -21.43 -7.67 15.40
N HIS A 72 -20.20 -7.96 15.81
CA HIS A 72 -19.09 -8.21 14.87
C HIS A 72 -19.27 -9.52 14.11
N ALA A 73 -19.72 -10.58 14.77
CA ALA A 73 -20.02 -11.87 14.13
C ALA A 73 -21.15 -11.71 13.08
N GLN A 74 -22.28 -11.12 13.47
CA GLN A 74 -23.41 -10.86 12.56
C GLN A 74 -23.00 -10.00 11.35
N ARG A 75 -22.18 -8.96 11.58
CA ARG A 75 -21.66 -8.13 10.49
C ARG A 75 -20.78 -8.93 9.52
N LYS A 76 -19.92 -9.81 10.02
CA LYS A 76 -19.06 -10.67 9.18
C LYS A 76 -19.90 -11.64 8.36
N GLU A 77 -20.92 -12.24 8.96
CA GLU A 77 -21.83 -13.15 8.28
C GLU A 77 -22.58 -12.43 7.15
N HIS A 78 -23.17 -11.26 7.44
CA HIS A 78 -23.84 -10.44 6.43
C HIS A 78 -22.90 -10.04 5.28
N GLN A 79 -21.65 -9.67 5.59
CA GLN A 79 -20.62 -9.38 4.60
C GLN A 79 -20.26 -10.60 3.74
N GLY A 80 -20.18 -11.79 4.34
CA GLY A 80 -19.96 -13.05 3.62
C GLY A 80 -21.08 -13.35 2.64
N ARG A 81 -22.34 -13.27 3.09
CA ARG A 81 -23.52 -13.42 2.23
C ARG A 81 -23.51 -12.42 1.06
N LYS A 82 -23.14 -11.16 1.30
CA LYS A 82 -23.03 -10.13 0.24
C LYS A 82 -21.91 -10.47 -0.77
N PHE A 83 -20.77 -10.98 -0.29
CA PHE A 83 -19.65 -11.42 -1.13
C PHE A 83 -20.02 -12.60 -2.04
N GLN A 84 -20.74 -13.59 -1.50
CA GLN A 84 -21.24 -14.74 -2.27
C GLN A 84 -22.25 -14.30 -3.34
N LYS A 85 -23.27 -13.52 -2.95
CA LYS A 85 -24.28 -12.97 -3.88
C LYS A 85 -23.67 -12.17 -5.03
N LEU A 86 -22.63 -11.37 -4.78
CA LEU A 86 -21.92 -10.65 -5.84
C LEU A 86 -21.20 -11.60 -6.82
N GLY A 87 -20.71 -12.73 -6.31
CA GLY A 87 -20.08 -13.77 -7.11
C GLY A 87 -21.08 -14.44 -8.03
N GLU A 88 -22.21 -14.86 -7.48
CA GLU A 88 -23.33 -15.46 -8.22
C GLU A 88 -23.86 -14.52 -9.30
N ARG A 89 -24.05 -13.24 -8.97
CA ARG A 89 -24.47 -12.22 -9.95
C ARG A 89 -23.49 -12.08 -11.10
N THR A 90 -22.19 -12.08 -10.80
CA THR A 90 -21.14 -11.96 -11.83
C THR A 90 -21.08 -13.21 -12.70
N GLU A 91 -21.29 -14.40 -12.12
CA GLU A 91 -21.38 -15.65 -12.86
C GLU A 91 -22.64 -15.73 -13.73
N GLY A 92 -23.79 -15.29 -13.20
CA GLY A 92 -25.03 -15.20 -13.98
C GLY A 92 -24.87 -14.28 -15.19
N GLN A 93 -24.22 -13.12 -15.02
CA GLN A 93 -23.89 -12.23 -16.15
C GLN A 93 -22.98 -12.91 -17.18
N ARG A 94 -21.96 -13.63 -16.71
CA ARG A 94 -21.04 -14.38 -17.60
C ARG A 94 -21.77 -15.49 -18.37
N ARG A 95 -22.68 -16.22 -17.73
CA ARG A 95 -23.47 -17.30 -18.36
C ARG A 95 -24.45 -16.77 -19.41
N ARG A 96 -25.02 -15.58 -19.19
CA ARG A 96 -25.92 -14.92 -20.16
C ARG A 96 -25.19 -14.37 -21.38
N SER A 97 -23.92 -14.02 -21.25
CA SER A 97 -23.09 -13.55 -22.37
C SER A 97 -22.47 -14.70 -23.14
N LYS A 98 -22.37 -14.58 -24.47
CA LYS A 98 -21.52 -15.48 -25.27
C LYS A 98 -20.09 -15.45 -24.74
N GLN A 99 -19.48 -16.62 -24.55
CA GLN A 99 -18.19 -16.77 -23.87
C GLN A 99 -17.08 -15.97 -24.56
N GLU A 100 -17.04 -16.00 -25.89
CA GLU A 100 -16.08 -15.26 -26.70
C GLU A 100 -16.21 -13.74 -26.51
N ASN A 101 -17.44 -13.21 -26.59
CA ASN A 101 -17.71 -11.79 -26.39
C ASN A 101 -17.29 -11.34 -24.99
N TYR A 102 -17.52 -12.17 -23.97
CA TYR A 102 -17.08 -11.89 -22.62
C TYR A 102 -15.55 -11.84 -22.52
N ILE A 103 -14.85 -12.86 -23.05
CA ILE A 103 -13.38 -12.90 -23.02
C ILE A 103 -12.80 -11.70 -23.79
N ASN A 104 -13.32 -11.38 -24.96
CA ASN A 104 -12.88 -10.25 -25.77
C ASN A 104 -13.11 -8.91 -25.04
N LYS A 105 -14.23 -8.75 -24.35
CA LYS A 105 -14.48 -7.58 -23.50
C LYS A 105 -13.48 -7.46 -22.35
N LEU A 106 -13.09 -8.57 -21.74
CA LEU A 106 -12.11 -8.58 -20.66
C LEU A 106 -10.69 -8.30 -21.15
N LYS A 107 -10.30 -8.86 -22.31
CA LYS A 107 -9.02 -8.57 -22.97
C LYS A 107 -8.86 -7.09 -23.29
N LYS A 108 -9.92 -6.44 -23.79
CA LYS A 108 -9.95 -4.99 -24.07
C LYS A 108 -10.02 -4.10 -22.83
N SER A 109 -10.28 -4.65 -21.64
CA SER A 109 -10.36 -3.85 -20.43
C SER A 109 -8.98 -3.36 -20.01
N PRO A 110 -8.84 -2.09 -19.57
CA PRO A 110 -7.58 -1.59 -19.03
C PRO A 110 -7.20 -2.31 -17.73
N VAL A 111 -5.92 -2.23 -17.38
CA VAL A 111 -5.37 -2.74 -16.11
C VAL A 111 -5.99 -1.99 -14.94
N LYS A 112 -6.33 -2.71 -13.87
CA LYS A 112 -6.97 -2.12 -12.69
C LYS A 112 -6.00 -2.06 -11.52
N LEU A 113 -5.97 -0.91 -10.86
CA LEU A 113 -5.31 -0.74 -9.57
C LEU A 113 -6.31 -1.10 -8.47
N VAL A 114 -6.02 -2.15 -7.70
CA VAL A 114 -6.85 -2.59 -6.58
C VAL A 114 -6.15 -2.26 -5.28
N VAL A 115 -6.76 -1.42 -4.44
CA VAL A 115 -6.25 -0.99 -3.14
C VAL A 115 -7.12 -1.56 -2.02
N ARG A 116 -6.53 -2.23 -1.05
CA ARG A 116 -7.28 -2.75 0.10
C ARG A 116 -7.65 -1.64 1.08
N ALA A 117 -8.94 -1.41 1.28
CA ALA A 117 -9.45 -0.37 2.19
C ALA A 117 -9.89 -0.92 3.55
N LYS A 118 -10.29 -2.19 3.62
CA LYS A 118 -10.84 -2.81 4.83
C LYS A 118 -9.78 -3.55 5.65
N GLY A 119 -9.81 -3.36 6.97
CA GLY A 119 -8.89 -3.99 7.94
C GLY A 119 -9.24 -5.44 8.29
N SER A 120 -9.07 -5.84 9.54
CA SER A 120 -9.25 -7.24 10.00
C SER A 120 -10.72 -7.68 10.15
N GLN A 121 -11.67 -6.73 10.21
CA GLN A 121 -13.10 -7.01 10.33
C GLN A 121 -13.73 -7.37 8.98
N ILE A 122 -13.37 -8.56 8.49
CA ILE A 122 -13.73 -9.13 7.18
C ILE A 122 -14.04 -10.64 7.39
N PRO A 123 -14.98 -11.23 6.63
CA PRO A 123 -15.21 -12.69 6.66
C PRO A 123 -14.03 -13.49 6.09
N PRO A 124 -13.87 -14.77 6.48
CA PRO A 124 -12.72 -15.60 6.08
C PRO A 124 -12.62 -15.79 4.56
N GLU A 125 -13.75 -15.90 3.86
CA GLU A 125 -13.81 -16.04 2.39
C GLU A 125 -13.19 -14.84 1.66
N VAL A 126 -13.54 -13.63 2.11
CA VAL A 126 -12.99 -12.38 1.55
C VAL A 126 -11.51 -12.25 1.89
N ALA A 127 -11.10 -12.65 3.10
CA ALA A 127 -9.69 -12.68 3.47
C ALA A 127 -8.88 -13.63 2.57
N ALA A 128 -9.41 -14.82 2.28
CA ALA A 128 -8.80 -15.76 1.34
C ALA A 128 -8.70 -15.18 -0.08
N ALA A 129 -9.73 -14.47 -0.55
CA ALA A 129 -9.68 -13.78 -1.83
C ALA A 129 -8.62 -12.67 -1.88
N PHE A 130 -8.43 -11.90 -0.80
CA PHE A 130 -7.34 -10.93 -0.71
C PHE A 130 -5.96 -11.58 -0.71
N ARG A 131 -5.78 -12.70 0.00
CA ARG A 131 -4.51 -13.46 0.00
C ARG A 131 -4.13 -13.93 -1.40
N LYS A 132 -5.10 -14.45 -2.16
CA LYS A 132 -4.90 -14.85 -3.57
C LYS A 132 -4.42 -13.70 -4.46
N LEU A 133 -4.79 -12.46 -4.14
CA LEU A 133 -4.31 -11.26 -4.85
C LEU A 133 -3.01 -10.68 -4.26
N GLY A 134 -2.47 -11.26 -3.18
CA GLY A 134 -1.32 -10.72 -2.45
C GLY A 134 -1.61 -9.45 -1.64
N LEU A 135 -2.87 -9.16 -1.33
CA LEU A 135 -3.32 -7.94 -0.65
C LEU A 135 -3.59 -8.17 0.86
N GLU A 136 -2.58 -8.64 1.59
CA GLU A 136 -2.73 -9.00 3.01
C GLU A 136 -2.72 -7.79 3.97
N LYS A 137 -1.98 -6.74 3.62
CA LYS A 137 -1.86 -5.55 4.45
C LYS A 137 -2.98 -4.56 4.14
N ILE A 138 -3.39 -3.76 5.13
CA ILE A 138 -4.28 -2.64 4.85
C ILE A 138 -3.54 -1.60 4.00
N TYR A 139 -4.23 -1.00 3.03
CA TYR A 139 -3.65 -0.08 2.04
C TYR A 139 -2.58 -0.70 1.14
N SER A 140 -2.39 -2.02 1.13
CA SER A 140 -1.64 -2.63 0.04
C SER A 140 -2.42 -2.49 -1.27
N ALA A 141 -1.70 -2.38 -2.39
CA ALA A 141 -2.30 -2.33 -3.70
C ALA A 141 -1.58 -3.19 -4.71
N ARG A 142 -2.31 -3.61 -5.75
CA ARG A 142 -1.75 -4.40 -6.85
C ARG A 142 -2.41 -3.99 -8.16
N LEU A 143 -1.62 -3.96 -9.21
CA LEU A 143 -2.09 -3.83 -10.59
C LEU A 143 -2.50 -5.21 -11.08
N ILE A 144 -3.72 -5.32 -11.62
CA ILE A 144 -4.32 -6.60 -12.01
C ILE A 144 -4.95 -6.48 -13.40
N CYS A 145 -4.57 -7.43 -14.27
CA CYS A 145 -5.26 -7.69 -15.52
C CYS A 145 -6.60 -8.40 -15.28
N LEU A 146 -7.63 -8.00 -16.03
CA LEU A 146 -8.91 -8.69 -15.98
C LEU A 146 -8.87 -9.96 -16.83
N THR A 147 -9.00 -11.10 -16.17
CA THR A 147 -9.29 -12.42 -16.72
C THR A 147 -10.66 -12.87 -16.22
N PRO A 148 -11.30 -13.89 -16.81
CA PRO A 148 -12.61 -14.35 -16.34
C PRO A 148 -12.66 -14.69 -14.85
N ARG A 149 -11.55 -15.22 -14.31
CA ARG A 149 -11.40 -15.55 -12.88
C ARG A 149 -11.16 -14.28 -12.04
N THR A 150 -10.20 -13.44 -12.42
CA THR A 150 -9.89 -12.22 -11.64
C THR A 150 -11.04 -11.21 -11.68
N HIS A 151 -11.79 -11.13 -12.78
CA HIS A 151 -12.96 -10.26 -12.88
C HIS A 151 -14.04 -10.64 -11.87
N LYS A 152 -14.37 -11.94 -11.72
CA LYS A 152 -15.30 -12.41 -10.69
C LYS A 152 -14.81 -12.00 -9.30
N MET A 153 -13.54 -12.32 -8.99
CA MET A 153 -12.96 -12.01 -7.68
C MET A 153 -12.98 -10.50 -7.37
N ILE A 154 -12.57 -9.65 -8.30
CA ILE A 154 -12.55 -8.19 -8.12
C ILE A 154 -13.99 -7.67 -7.91
N ARG A 155 -14.98 -8.18 -8.67
CA ARG A 155 -16.38 -7.79 -8.48
C ARG A 155 -16.88 -8.14 -7.08
N GLN A 156 -16.56 -9.33 -6.58
CA GLN A 156 -16.90 -9.74 -5.22
C GLN A 156 -16.18 -8.89 -4.16
N LEU A 157 -14.95 -8.46 -4.42
CA LEU A 157 -14.14 -7.65 -3.52
C LEU A 157 -14.46 -6.15 -3.54
N THR A 158 -15.21 -5.65 -4.52
CA THR A 158 -15.63 -4.24 -4.65
C THR A 158 -16.08 -3.58 -3.33
N PRO A 159 -16.88 -4.19 -2.43
CA PRO A 159 -17.26 -3.58 -1.15
C PRO A 159 -16.16 -3.61 -0.07
N PHE A 160 -14.96 -4.11 -0.34
CA PHE A 160 -13.85 -4.19 0.62
C PHE A 160 -12.58 -3.50 0.11
N CYS A 161 -12.49 -3.24 -1.20
CA CYS A 161 -11.37 -2.59 -1.85
C CYS A 161 -11.81 -1.42 -2.72
N ILE A 162 -10.87 -0.52 -2.98
CA ILE A 162 -10.98 0.49 -4.03
C ILE A 162 -10.44 -0.14 -5.29
N VAL A 163 -11.15 0.00 -6.40
CA VAL A 163 -10.71 -0.47 -7.70
C VAL A 163 -10.71 0.72 -8.65
N GLY A 164 -9.56 1.18 -9.09
CA GLY A 164 -9.41 2.28 -10.04
C GLY A 164 -8.72 1.84 -11.34
N VAL A 165 -8.72 2.72 -12.34
CA VAL A 165 -7.82 2.63 -13.48
C VAL A 165 -6.81 3.76 -13.31
N PRO A 166 -5.51 3.45 -13.20
CA PRO A 166 -4.49 4.49 -13.09
C PRO A 166 -4.31 5.18 -14.44
N ASP A 167 -4.08 6.49 -14.40
CA ASP A 167 -3.62 7.24 -15.57
C ASP A 167 -2.12 6.98 -15.83
N ARG A 168 -1.62 7.25 -17.04
CA ARG A 168 -0.23 6.96 -17.42
C ARG A 168 0.76 7.69 -16.51
N ALA A 169 0.54 8.98 -16.26
CA ALA A 169 1.39 9.79 -15.37
C ALA A 169 1.33 9.30 -13.91
N GLN A 170 0.16 8.85 -13.46
CA GLN A 170 -0.01 8.27 -12.12
C GLN A 170 0.72 6.93 -11.99
N LEU A 171 0.67 6.11 -13.04
CA LEU A 171 1.34 4.82 -13.10
C LEU A 171 2.85 4.97 -13.08
N GLU A 172 3.40 5.90 -13.87
CA GLU A 172 4.81 6.24 -13.86
C GLU A 172 5.27 6.70 -12.47
N SER A 173 4.55 7.66 -11.87
CA SER A 173 4.82 8.15 -10.52
C SER A 173 4.76 7.02 -9.48
N LEU A 174 3.81 6.10 -9.62
CA LEU A 174 3.63 4.96 -8.72
C LEU A 174 4.81 3.97 -8.81
N LEU A 175 5.19 3.60 -10.04
CA LEU A 175 6.28 2.65 -10.27
C LEU A 175 7.64 3.25 -9.88
N ARG A 176 7.89 4.53 -10.17
CA ARG A 176 9.14 5.18 -9.76
C ARG A 176 9.28 5.31 -8.24
N THR A 177 8.20 5.64 -7.53
CA THR A 177 8.28 5.89 -6.08
C THR A 177 8.12 4.65 -5.21
N ARG A 178 7.35 3.65 -5.67
CA ARG A 178 6.95 2.49 -4.88
C ARG A 178 7.10 1.16 -5.61
N GLY A 179 7.62 1.18 -6.84
CA GLY A 179 7.87 -0.02 -7.63
C GLY A 179 8.84 -0.95 -6.94
N SER A 180 8.45 -2.21 -6.86
CA SER A 180 9.30 -3.28 -6.34
C SER A 180 9.04 -4.54 -7.14
N LEU A 181 10.10 -5.29 -7.39
CA LEU A 181 10.04 -6.59 -8.03
C LEU A 181 9.94 -7.68 -6.98
N TYR A 182 9.18 -8.70 -7.30
CA TYR A 182 8.98 -9.90 -6.52
C TYR A 182 9.87 -11.01 -7.08
N ASN A 183 10.75 -11.53 -6.23
CA ASN A 183 11.58 -12.67 -6.55
C ASN A 183 10.90 -13.94 -6.02
N GLU A 184 10.47 -14.82 -6.92
CA GLU A 184 9.76 -16.05 -6.55
C GLU A 184 10.64 -17.02 -5.76
N GLU A 185 11.91 -17.16 -6.17
CA GLU A 185 12.88 -18.08 -5.55
C GLU A 185 13.15 -17.75 -4.08
N THR A 186 13.28 -16.46 -3.77
CA THR A 186 13.61 -15.99 -2.41
C THR A 186 12.37 -15.54 -1.63
N GLN A 187 11.21 -15.46 -2.29
CA GLN A 187 9.97 -14.86 -1.76
C GLN A 187 10.18 -13.46 -1.17
N THR A 188 11.17 -12.73 -1.70
CA THR A 188 11.52 -11.38 -1.25
C THR A 188 11.10 -10.33 -2.27
N LYS A 189 10.81 -9.12 -1.79
CA LYS A 189 10.61 -7.95 -2.65
C LYS A 189 11.86 -7.07 -2.65
N ARG A 190 12.27 -6.60 -3.83
CA ARG A 190 13.39 -5.66 -4.01
C ARG A 190 12.87 -4.39 -4.69
N PHE A 191 13.25 -3.22 -4.18
CA PHE A 191 12.88 -1.96 -4.82
C PHE A 191 13.59 -1.82 -6.17
N ILE A 192 12.91 -1.21 -7.14
CA ILE A 192 13.51 -0.88 -8.43
C ILE A 192 14.48 0.28 -8.20
N SER A 193 15.77 -0.02 -8.06
CA SER A 193 16.82 0.97 -7.80
C SER A 193 17.50 1.46 -9.08
N GLY A 194 17.40 0.72 -10.18
CA GLY A 194 18.01 1.06 -11.47
C GLY A 194 17.57 0.09 -12.56
N ASN A 195 17.86 0.47 -13.81
CA ASN A 195 17.37 -0.23 -15.00
C ASN A 195 17.93 -1.66 -15.11
N LEU A 196 19.18 -1.89 -14.71
CA LEU A 196 19.80 -3.23 -14.74
C LEU A 196 18.98 -4.29 -13.98
N LEU A 197 18.45 -3.93 -12.80
CA LEU A 197 17.65 -4.86 -12.00
C LEU A 197 16.30 -5.17 -12.66
N LEU A 198 15.77 -4.20 -13.40
CA LEU A 198 14.51 -4.33 -14.13
C LEU A 198 14.68 -5.16 -15.40
N GLU A 199 15.74 -4.89 -16.16
CA GLU A 199 16.13 -5.64 -17.35
C GLU A 199 16.46 -7.11 -17.02
N GLN A 200 17.15 -7.38 -15.91
CA GLN A 200 17.41 -8.76 -15.47
C GLN A 200 16.13 -9.56 -15.22
N ALA A 201 15.08 -8.90 -14.73
CA ALA A 201 13.82 -9.56 -14.40
C ALA A 201 12.83 -9.62 -15.58
N LEU A 202 12.82 -8.59 -16.43
CA LEU A 202 11.78 -8.37 -17.44
C LEU A 202 12.34 -8.21 -18.87
N GLY A 203 13.64 -8.32 -19.07
CA GLY A 203 14.29 -8.14 -20.37
C GLY A 203 13.80 -9.13 -21.44
N GLN A 204 13.35 -10.31 -21.03
CA GLN A 204 12.69 -11.29 -21.91
C GLN A 204 11.41 -10.75 -22.58
N TYR A 205 10.78 -9.74 -21.97
CA TYR A 205 9.56 -9.09 -22.47
C TYR A 205 9.84 -7.76 -23.17
N ASN A 206 11.11 -7.48 -23.52
CA ASN A 206 11.58 -6.21 -24.08
C ASN A 206 11.29 -4.99 -23.19
N ILE A 207 11.40 -5.17 -21.87
CA ILE A 207 11.23 -4.09 -20.89
C ILE A 207 12.60 -3.78 -20.28
N LEU A 208 13.19 -2.66 -20.69
CA LEU A 208 14.51 -2.23 -20.25
C LEU A 208 14.43 -1.16 -19.16
N CYS A 209 13.44 -0.27 -19.28
CA CYS A 209 13.24 0.86 -18.38
C CYS A 209 11.85 0.87 -17.75
N ILE A 210 11.63 1.77 -16.78
CA ILE A 210 10.32 1.95 -16.13
C ILE A 210 9.30 2.51 -17.13
N GLU A 211 9.73 3.32 -18.08
CA GLU A 211 8.91 3.93 -19.12
C GLU A 211 8.31 2.85 -20.03
N ASP A 212 9.12 1.87 -20.44
CA ASP A 212 8.67 0.70 -21.21
C ASP A 212 7.65 -0.11 -20.41
N LEU A 213 7.88 -0.26 -19.09
CA LEU A 213 6.96 -0.95 -18.21
C LEU A 213 5.60 -0.23 -18.11
N VAL A 214 5.62 1.10 -17.99
CA VAL A 214 4.40 1.93 -17.98
C VAL A 214 3.65 1.78 -19.31
N GLU A 215 4.35 1.85 -20.43
CA GLU A 215 3.72 1.71 -21.76
C GLU A 215 3.10 0.33 -21.94
N THR A 216 3.86 -0.70 -21.57
CA THR A 216 3.41 -2.10 -21.63
C THR A 216 2.11 -2.30 -20.85
N ILE A 217 2.01 -1.73 -19.64
CA ILE A 217 0.81 -1.81 -18.79
C ILE A 217 -0.34 -0.95 -19.33
N ALA A 218 -0.07 0.25 -19.83
CA ALA A 218 -1.08 1.18 -20.35
C ALA A 218 -1.72 0.66 -21.63
N THR A 219 -0.90 0.22 -22.58
CA THR A 219 -1.33 -0.34 -23.87
C THR A 219 -1.82 -1.78 -23.75
N ARG A 220 -1.49 -2.45 -22.65
CA ARG A 220 -1.83 -3.85 -22.35
C ARG A 220 -1.30 -4.82 -23.43
N SER A 221 0.03 -4.95 -23.52
CA SER A 221 0.68 -5.97 -24.38
C SER A 221 0.32 -7.43 -24.00
N GLU A 222 0.73 -8.37 -24.85
CA GLU A 222 0.39 -9.79 -24.71
C GLU A 222 0.92 -10.42 -23.40
N HIS A 223 2.10 -10.00 -22.95
CA HIS A 223 2.77 -10.56 -21.76
C HIS A 223 2.54 -9.75 -20.48
N VAL A 224 1.56 -8.83 -20.45
CA VAL A 224 1.35 -7.98 -19.26
C VAL A 224 0.97 -8.79 -18.02
N GLU A 225 0.27 -9.91 -18.17
CA GLU A 225 -0.13 -10.72 -17.02
C GLU A 225 1.09 -11.33 -16.30
N THR A 226 2.09 -11.80 -17.05
CA THR A 226 3.34 -12.33 -16.48
C THR A 226 4.20 -11.19 -15.92
N VAL A 227 4.32 -10.07 -16.64
CA VAL A 227 5.02 -8.87 -16.17
C VAL A 227 4.44 -8.37 -14.83
N LEU A 228 3.12 -8.29 -14.70
CA LEU A 228 2.45 -7.89 -13.45
C LEU A 228 2.61 -8.92 -12.31
N HIS A 229 2.93 -10.17 -12.62
CA HIS A 229 3.25 -11.18 -11.59
C HIS A 229 4.57 -10.86 -10.89
N HIS A 230 5.59 -10.46 -11.68
CA HIS A 230 6.90 -10.03 -11.18
C HIS A 230 6.85 -8.71 -10.40
N ILE A 231 5.82 -7.88 -10.58
CA ILE A 231 5.66 -6.66 -9.76
C ILE A 231 5.05 -7.03 -8.41
N ALA A 232 5.76 -6.71 -7.34
CA ALA A 232 5.29 -6.92 -5.97
C ALA A 232 4.16 -5.91 -5.61
N PRO A 233 3.30 -6.25 -4.63
CA PRO A 233 2.27 -5.32 -4.15
C PRO A 233 2.86 -4.01 -3.59
N PHE A 234 2.25 -2.90 -3.95
CA PHE A 234 2.59 -1.57 -3.45
C PHE A 234 2.08 -1.40 -2.02
N ASP A 235 2.93 -0.91 -1.13
CA ASP A 235 2.52 -0.55 0.23
C ASP A 235 2.13 0.94 0.25
N PHE A 236 0.83 1.26 0.41
CA PHE A 236 0.38 2.64 0.59
C PHE A 236 0.36 3.09 2.05
N HIS A 237 0.55 4.40 2.23
CA HIS A 237 0.27 5.05 3.50
C HIS A 237 -1.21 5.44 3.56
N PRO A 238 -1.85 5.44 4.74
CA PRO A 238 -3.23 5.90 4.87
C PRO A 238 -3.35 7.36 4.37
N PRO A 239 -4.36 7.69 3.54
CA PRO A 239 -4.53 9.05 3.06
C PRO A 239 -4.71 10.03 4.24
N ARG A 240 -3.93 11.11 4.26
CA ARG A 240 -3.94 12.11 5.34
C ARG A 240 -5.33 12.73 5.57
N GLN A 241 -6.15 12.84 4.54
CA GLN A 241 -7.53 13.37 4.61
C GLN A 241 -8.49 12.46 5.40
N LEU A 242 -8.21 11.16 5.51
CA LEU A 242 -9.05 10.24 6.30
C LEU A 242 -8.98 10.51 7.81
N PHE A 243 -8.01 11.30 8.27
CA PHE A 243 -7.86 11.64 9.69
C PHE A 243 -8.74 12.82 10.14
N VAL A 244 -9.40 13.52 9.20
CA VAL A 244 -10.26 14.68 9.50
C VAL A 244 -11.61 14.26 10.12
N GLU A 245 -12.22 13.17 9.64
CA GLU A 245 -13.52 12.69 10.15
C GLU A 245 -13.39 11.39 10.95
N ARG A 246 -13.08 11.41 12.25
CA ARG A 246 -12.80 10.17 13.01
C ARG A 246 -13.97 9.17 13.07
N HIS A 247 -15.21 9.61 12.82
CA HIS A 247 -16.42 8.80 13.02
C HIS A 247 -16.78 7.86 11.86
N ARG A 248 -16.26 8.07 10.64
CA ARG A 248 -16.57 7.21 9.49
C ARG A 248 -15.49 6.15 9.27
N SER A 249 -15.90 4.95 8.88
CA SER A 249 -14.95 3.91 8.49
C SER A 249 -14.21 4.32 7.22
N VAL A 250 -12.95 3.89 7.09
CA VAL A 250 -12.13 4.18 5.91
C VAL A 250 -12.81 3.75 4.62
N HIS A 251 -13.54 2.63 4.63
CA HIS A 251 -14.37 2.20 3.52
C HIS A 251 -15.48 3.21 3.17
N GLN A 252 -16.25 3.71 4.15
CA GLN A 252 -17.27 4.75 3.92
C GLN A 252 -16.68 6.06 3.43
N LYS A 253 -15.50 6.44 3.95
CA LYS A 253 -14.77 7.62 3.48
C LYS A 253 -14.25 7.45 2.05
N LEU A 254 -13.90 6.23 1.67
CA LEU A 254 -13.41 5.91 0.33
C LEU A 254 -14.54 5.60 -0.65
N GLU A 255 -15.73 5.20 -0.18
CA GLU A 255 -16.98 5.17 -0.96
C GLU A 255 -17.39 6.60 -1.38
N ILE A 256 -17.11 7.61 -0.55
CA ILE A 256 -17.24 9.02 -0.94
C ILE A 256 -16.23 9.39 -2.05
N VAL A 257 -15.08 8.68 -2.11
CA VAL A 257 -13.94 8.99 -3.00
C VAL A 257 -13.91 8.12 -4.29
N ASN A 258 -14.81 7.15 -4.48
CA ASN A 258 -14.91 6.33 -5.71
C ASN A 258 -16.32 6.48 -6.33
N LYS A 259 -16.56 6.84 -7.60
CA LYS A 259 -15.70 6.96 -8.81
C LYS A 259 -16.02 8.16 -9.73
N ASP A 260 -17.22 8.73 -9.64
CA ASP A 260 -17.69 9.82 -10.52
C ASP A 260 -17.91 11.13 -9.73
N SER A 261 -17.68 11.08 -8.42
CA SER A 261 -18.12 12.09 -7.46
C SER A 261 -17.13 13.23 -7.24
N PHE A 262 -15.81 13.07 -7.44
CA PHE A 262 -14.91 14.23 -7.29
C PHE A 262 -15.15 15.25 -8.41
N ALA A 263 -15.30 14.78 -9.66
CA ALA A 263 -15.69 15.63 -10.79
C ALA A 263 -17.10 16.20 -10.62
N ALA A 264 -18.07 15.41 -10.14
CA ALA A 264 -19.43 15.90 -9.85
C ALA A 264 -19.47 16.91 -8.69
N TYR A 265 -18.72 16.67 -7.62
CA TYR A 265 -18.55 17.56 -6.48
C TYR A 265 -17.88 18.87 -6.89
N LEU A 266 -16.84 18.81 -7.72
CA LEU A 266 -16.15 20.00 -8.23
C LEU A 266 -17.07 20.77 -9.20
N ALA A 267 -17.84 20.08 -10.05
CA ALA A 267 -18.86 20.69 -10.89
C ALA A 267 -19.99 21.36 -10.08
N ASP A 268 -20.45 20.75 -8.99
CA ASP A 268 -21.48 21.34 -8.14
C ASP A 268 -20.95 22.52 -7.32
N GLN A 269 -19.70 22.48 -6.85
CA GLN A 269 -19.05 23.63 -6.22
C GLN A 269 -18.91 24.79 -7.21
N LEU A 270 -18.49 24.53 -8.46
CA LEU A 270 -18.40 25.54 -9.51
C LEU A 270 -19.78 26.12 -9.90
N LYS A 271 -20.84 25.30 -9.92
CA LYS A 271 -22.21 25.79 -10.13
C LYS A 271 -22.68 26.68 -8.99
N LEU A 272 -22.34 26.32 -7.74
CA LEU A 272 -22.68 27.10 -6.55
C LEU A 272 -21.94 28.45 -6.52
N THR A 273 -20.65 28.49 -6.88
CA THR A 273 -19.88 29.74 -6.99
C THR A 273 -20.41 30.63 -8.11
N ALA A 274 -20.64 30.09 -9.31
CA ALA A 274 -21.24 30.84 -10.42
C ALA A 274 -22.63 31.40 -10.07
N LYS A 275 -23.45 30.64 -9.33
CA LYS A 275 -24.76 31.12 -8.85
C LYS A 275 -24.62 32.26 -7.83
N LYS A 276 -23.61 32.22 -6.97
CA LYS A 276 -23.29 33.31 -6.02
C LYS A 276 -22.81 34.56 -6.76
N GLU A 277 -21.92 34.42 -7.74
CA GLU A 277 -21.42 35.53 -8.56
C GLU A 277 -22.52 36.17 -9.41
N ARG A 278 -23.43 35.38 -9.98
CA ARG A 278 -24.62 35.88 -10.68
C ARG A 278 -25.56 36.64 -9.75
N ARG A 279 -25.76 36.17 -8.52
CA ARG A 279 -26.54 36.88 -7.50
C ARG A 279 -25.85 38.17 -7.06
N ALA A 280 -24.54 38.16 -6.86
CA ALA A 280 -23.75 39.33 -6.49
C ALA A 280 -23.74 40.40 -7.60
N SER A 281 -23.54 39.99 -8.85
CA SER A 281 -23.61 40.91 -10.01
C SER A 281 -25.02 41.44 -10.24
N ALA A 282 -26.07 40.63 -10.05
CA ALA A 282 -27.45 41.11 -10.09
C ALA A 282 -27.75 42.12 -8.96
N ALA A 283 -27.26 41.88 -7.74
CA ALA A 283 -27.37 42.80 -6.63
C ALA A 283 -26.62 44.12 -6.91
N ALA A 284 -25.37 44.05 -7.37
CA ALA A 284 -24.57 45.22 -7.75
C ALA A 284 -25.20 46.02 -8.90
N LYS A 285 -25.83 45.35 -9.88
CA LYS A 285 -26.55 46.01 -10.97
C LYS A 285 -27.83 46.69 -10.48
N LYS A 286 -28.52 46.10 -9.51
CA LYS A 286 -29.70 46.70 -8.85
C LYS A 286 -29.30 47.94 -8.03
N GLU A 287 -28.16 47.87 -7.34
CA GLU A 287 -27.60 48.96 -6.55
C GLU A 287 -27.08 50.11 -7.43
N LYS A 288 -26.42 49.81 -8.57
CA LYS A 288 -26.06 50.81 -9.59
C LYS A 288 -27.28 51.47 -10.24
N ARG A 289 -28.36 50.72 -10.47
CA ARG A 289 -29.64 51.30 -10.96
C ARG A 289 -30.30 52.19 -9.92
N ALA A 290 -30.24 51.82 -8.64
CA ALA A 290 -30.80 52.62 -7.54
C ALA A 290 -30.01 53.92 -7.32
N THR A 291 -28.67 53.87 -7.39
CA THR A 291 -27.80 55.05 -7.29
C THR A 291 -27.89 55.95 -8.52
N GLY A 292 -28.01 55.37 -9.73
CA GLY A 292 -28.25 56.15 -10.96
C GLY A 292 -29.58 56.89 -10.96
N LYS A 293 -30.67 56.27 -10.48
CA LYS A 293 -31.96 56.95 -10.31
C LYS A 293 -31.93 58.08 -9.27
N ARG A 294 -31.15 57.91 -8.19
CA ARG A 294 -30.97 58.97 -7.18
C ARG A 294 -30.17 60.16 -7.70
N LYS A 295 -29.19 59.94 -8.59
CA LYS A 295 -28.41 61.02 -9.23
C LYS A 295 -29.14 61.75 -10.36
N ALA A 296 -30.17 61.15 -10.95
CA ALA A 296 -30.98 61.80 -11.99
C ALA A 296 -32.21 62.55 -11.43
N ALA A 297 -32.49 62.40 -10.13
CA ALA A 297 -33.59 63.06 -9.42
C ALA A 297 -33.10 64.20 -8.50
N ALA A 298 -31.81 64.50 -8.54
CA ALA A 298 -31.15 65.64 -7.90
C ALA A 298 -30.53 66.50 -9.02
#